data_AF-A0A1Q5UIT9-F1
#
_entry.id   AF-A0A1Q5UIT9-F1
#
_cell.length_a   1.000
_cell.length_b   1.000
_cell.length_c   1.000
_cell.angle_alpha   90.00
_cell.angle_beta   90.00
_cell.angle_gamma   90.00
#
_symmetry.space_group_name_H-M   'P 1'
#
loop_
_entity.id
_entity.type
_entity.pdbx_description
1 polymer ?
#
loop_
_entity_poly.entity_id
_entity_poly.type
_entity_poly.pdbx_seq_one_letter_code
_entity_poly.pdbx_strand_id
1 'polypeptide(L)'
;MPTTWRWSYTGSNIVADVSYDIFTSNSPDGSLAYEIMIWLAALGGAGPISSTGKPVATVEIAGTTWDLFKGPNSSWTVFSFVARTEQTSFNADLLDFFEYLIHYQGMPAAQYMSGIAAGTEPFSGSNAQLTTSEYVLSIH
;
A
#
# COMPACT_ATOMS: atom_id res chain seq x y z
N MET A 1 -5.12 -13.59 -2.23
CA MET A 1 -3.69 -13.25 -2.44
C MET A 1 -2.95 -13.25 -1.11
N PRO A 2 -2.66 -14.45 -0.57
CA PRO A 2 -1.94 -14.58 0.69
C PRO A 2 -0.52 -14.00 0.58
N THR A 3 -0.11 -13.27 1.61
CA THR A 3 1.25 -12.71 1.71
C THR A 3 1.82 -12.85 3.12
N THR A 4 3.14 -12.92 3.19
CA THR A 4 3.92 -12.72 4.41
C THR A 4 5.07 -11.79 4.10
N TRP A 5 5.29 -10.78 4.93
CA TRP A 5 6.44 -9.91 4.83
C TRP A 5 6.99 -9.57 6.21
N ARG A 6 8.27 -9.91 6.42
CA ARG A 6 9.03 -9.52 7.61
C ARG A 6 10.18 -8.61 7.18
N TRP A 7 10.27 -7.46 7.82
CA TRP A 7 11.28 -6.47 7.49
C TRP A 7 11.74 -5.68 8.71
N SER A 8 12.87 -5.00 8.54
CA SER A 8 13.41 -4.04 9.51
C SER A 8 14.09 -2.89 8.76
N TYR A 9 14.10 -1.70 9.35
CA TYR A 9 14.73 -0.52 8.74
C TYR A 9 15.71 0.12 9.73
N THR A 10 16.96 0.30 9.32
CA THR A 10 17.99 1.01 10.09
C THR A 10 18.48 2.25 9.35
N GLY A 11 19.08 3.19 10.08
CA GLY A 11 19.59 4.46 9.57
C GLY A 11 19.16 5.65 10.43
N SER A 12 19.36 6.86 9.93
CA SER A 12 19.08 8.10 10.66
C SER A 12 18.19 9.04 9.84
N ASN A 13 17.29 9.75 10.53
CA ASN A 13 16.37 10.74 9.94
C ASN A 13 15.60 10.21 8.73
N ILE A 14 15.17 8.95 8.78
CA ILE A 14 14.48 8.28 7.67
C ILE A 14 13.08 8.87 7.52
N VAL A 15 12.81 9.39 6.33
CA VAL A 15 11.46 9.70 5.84
C VAL A 15 11.22 8.78 4.65
N ALA A 16 10.42 7.74 4.86
CA ALA A 16 10.15 6.70 3.87
C ALA A 16 8.86 5.96 4.25
N ASP A 17 8.21 5.32 3.28
CA ASP A 17 7.25 4.25 3.57
C ASP A 17 7.87 2.86 3.44
N VAL A 18 7.13 1.86 3.91
CA VAL A 18 7.33 0.46 3.52
C VAL A 18 5.97 -0.07 3.11
N SER A 19 5.82 -0.48 1.85
CA SER A 19 4.51 -0.64 1.25
C SER A 19 4.44 -1.77 0.23
N TYR A 20 3.25 -2.36 0.11
CA TYR A 20 2.83 -3.02 -1.13
C TYR A 20 2.32 -1.96 -2.09
N ASP A 21 2.56 -2.16 -3.38
CA ASP A 21 2.12 -1.28 -4.44
C ASP A 21 1.54 -2.11 -5.60
N ILE A 22 0.27 -1.88 -5.91
CA ILE A 22 -0.51 -2.74 -6.81
C ILE A 22 -1.23 -1.88 -7.84
N PHE A 23 -0.96 -2.14 -9.11
CA PHE A 23 -1.54 -1.40 -10.21
C PHE A 23 -2.61 -2.22 -10.91
N THR A 24 -3.72 -1.57 -11.29
CA THR A 24 -4.79 -2.19 -12.08
C THR A 24 -5.18 -1.36 -13.30
N SER A 25 -5.77 -2.03 -14.27
CA SER A 25 -6.30 -1.46 -15.51
C SER A 25 -7.72 -1.98 -15.80
N ASN A 26 -8.45 -1.25 -16.66
CA ASN A 26 -9.79 -1.65 -17.11
C ASN A 26 -9.79 -2.74 -18.20
N SER A 27 -8.61 -3.08 -18.74
CA SER A 27 -8.40 -4.12 -19.75
C SER A 27 -6.98 -4.70 -19.61
N PRO A 28 -6.69 -5.93 -20.08
CA PRO A 28 -5.41 -6.60 -19.85
C PRO A 28 -4.17 -5.75 -20.18
N ASP A 29 -4.17 -5.08 -21.34
CA ASP A 29 -3.06 -4.22 -21.81
C ASP A 29 -3.45 -2.72 -21.77
N GLY A 30 -4.45 -2.37 -20.95
CA GLY A 30 -4.95 -1.01 -20.82
C GLY A 30 -4.03 -0.10 -20.03
N SER A 31 -4.30 1.21 -20.11
CA SER A 31 -3.67 2.19 -19.21
C SER A 31 -4.07 1.94 -17.75
N LEU A 32 -3.19 2.34 -16.83
CA LEU A 32 -3.46 2.31 -15.40
C LEU A 32 -4.76 3.07 -15.06
N ALA A 33 -5.58 2.45 -14.22
CA ALA A 33 -6.85 2.99 -13.74
C ALA A 33 -6.82 3.23 -12.22
N TYR A 34 -6.21 2.29 -11.48
CA TYR A 34 -6.03 2.40 -10.03
C TYR A 34 -4.64 1.95 -9.61
N GLU A 35 -4.20 2.54 -8.50
CA GLU A 35 -3.03 2.15 -7.72
C GLU A 35 -3.51 1.93 -6.28
N ILE A 36 -3.17 0.79 -5.71
CA ILE A 36 -3.59 0.39 -4.37
C ILE A 36 -2.32 0.14 -3.58
N MET A 37 -2.01 1.08 -2.69
CA MET A 37 -0.87 0.97 -1.80
C MET A 37 -1.31 0.52 -0.40
N ILE A 38 -0.53 -0.38 0.20
CA ILE A 38 -0.75 -0.85 1.58
C ILE A 38 0.55 -0.59 2.34
N TRP A 39 0.59 0.54 3.04
CA TRP A 39 1.75 1.03 3.77
C TRP A 39 1.81 0.40 5.15
N LEU A 40 2.70 -0.58 5.29
CA LEU A 40 3.04 -1.21 6.57
C LEU A 40 3.72 -0.23 7.53
N ALA A 41 4.36 0.81 6.99
CA ALA A 41 4.97 1.88 7.76
C ALA A 41 4.92 3.22 7.03
N ALA A 42 4.81 4.30 7.81
CA ALA A 42 5.02 5.68 7.39
C ALA A 42 6.05 6.32 8.33
N LEU A 43 7.32 6.30 7.93
CA LEU A 43 8.45 6.71 8.75
C LEU A 43 8.72 8.21 8.58
N GLY A 44 9.07 8.88 9.69
CA GLY A 44 9.58 10.27 9.65
C GLY A 44 8.63 11.33 9.10
N GLY A 45 7.33 11.04 9.02
CA GLY A 45 6.33 11.94 8.45
C GLY A 45 6.09 11.77 6.95
N ALA A 46 6.55 10.65 6.35
CA ALA A 46 6.11 10.26 5.01
C ALA A 46 4.58 10.23 4.94
N GLY A 47 4.01 10.74 3.84
CA GLY A 47 2.57 10.88 3.67
C GLY A 47 2.12 10.36 2.30
N PRO A 48 0.98 9.66 2.22
CA PRO A 48 0.47 9.14 0.96
C PRO A 48 -0.12 10.23 0.07
N ILE A 49 -0.35 9.88 -1.19
CA ILE A 49 -1.15 10.71 -2.10
C ILE A 49 -2.57 10.89 -1.53
N SER A 50 -3.01 12.14 -1.41
CA SER A 50 -4.34 12.48 -0.89
C SER A 50 -4.84 13.78 -1.48
N SER A 51 -6.10 13.81 -1.91
CA SER A 51 -6.75 15.04 -2.37
C SER A 51 -6.99 16.05 -1.25
N THR A 52 -7.09 15.61 0.01
CA THR A 52 -7.49 16.46 1.14
C THR A 52 -6.41 16.57 2.22
N GLY A 53 -5.37 15.73 2.14
CA GLY A 53 -4.39 15.55 3.22
C GLY A 53 -4.95 14.85 4.46
N LYS A 54 -6.17 14.30 4.40
CA LYS A 54 -6.83 13.61 5.52
C LYS A 54 -7.32 12.21 5.08
N PRO A 55 -7.42 11.25 6.02
CA PRO A 55 -8.05 9.98 5.73
C PRO A 55 -9.49 10.18 5.26
N VAL A 56 -9.91 9.44 4.22
CA VAL A 56 -11.31 9.36 3.79
C VAL A 56 -12.09 8.32 4.59
N ALA A 57 -11.39 7.37 5.23
CA ALA A 57 -11.94 6.39 6.15
C ALA A 57 -10.85 5.87 7.10
N THR A 58 -11.29 5.24 8.20
CA THR A 58 -10.45 4.39 9.05
C THR A 58 -11.10 3.01 9.08
N VAL A 59 -10.32 1.96 8.83
CA VAL A 59 -10.82 0.59 8.66
C VAL A 59 -9.93 -0.42 9.39
N GLU A 60 -10.51 -1.53 9.84
CA GLU A 60 -9.77 -2.68 10.36
C GLU A 60 -9.75 -3.80 9.30
N ILE A 61 -8.57 -4.20 8.86
CA ILE A 61 -8.35 -5.26 7.86
C ILE A 61 -7.15 -6.08 8.33
N ALA A 62 -7.26 -7.41 8.30
CA ALA A 62 -6.21 -8.34 8.72
C ALA A 62 -5.65 -8.07 10.14
N GLY A 63 -6.51 -7.65 11.07
CA GLY A 63 -6.13 -7.36 12.46
C GLY A 63 -5.34 -6.06 12.66
N THR A 64 -5.24 -5.21 11.64
CA THR A 64 -4.56 -3.91 11.69
C THR A 64 -5.55 -2.79 11.40
N THR A 65 -5.43 -1.67 12.12
CA THR A 65 -6.18 -0.44 11.82
C THR A 65 -5.42 0.40 10.79
N TRP A 66 -6.11 0.75 9.71
CA TRP A 66 -5.60 1.51 8.57
C TRP A 66 -6.36 2.82 8.44
N ASP A 67 -5.62 3.91 8.21
CA ASP A 67 -6.19 5.14 7.67
C ASP A 67 -6.11 5.08 6.15
N LEU A 68 -7.28 5.13 5.48
CA LEU A 68 -7.36 5.11 4.03
C LEU A 68 -7.30 6.53 3.48
N PHE A 69 -6.36 6.76 2.58
CA PHE A 69 -6.25 8.00 1.80
C PHE A 69 -6.61 7.73 0.34
N LYS A 70 -7.06 8.80 -0.34
CA LYS A 70 -7.44 8.76 -1.74
C LYS A 70 -7.01 10.05 -2.44
N GLY A 71 -6.39 9.92 -3.60
CA GLY A 71 -6.07 11.06 -4.45
C GLY A 71 -5.71 10.66 -5.88
N PRO A 72 -5.69 11.61 -6.83
CA PRO A 72 -5.24 11.35 -8.17
C PRO A 72 -3.71 11.32 -8.25
N ASN A 73 -3.16 10.43 -9.08
CA ASN A 73 -1.78 10.49 -9.56
C ASN A 73 -1.81 10.43 -11.09
N SER A 74 -1.41 11.53 -11.73
CA SER A 74 -1.50 11.68 -13.19
C SER A 74 -2.91 11.37 -13.72
N SER A 75 -3.13 10.20 -14.34
CA SER A 75 -4.40 9.80 -14.96
C SER A 75 -5.16 8.70 -14.22
N TRP A 76 -4.67 8.23 -13.07
CA TRP A 76 -5.30 7.16 -12.28
C TRP A 76 -5.60 7.60 -10.85
N THR A 77 -6.38 6.78 -10.13
CA THR A 77 -6.72 7.01 -8.72
C THR A 77 -5.84 6.16 -7.83
N VAL A 78 -5.21 6.77 -6.83
CA VAL A 78 -4.44 6.09 -5.79
C VAL A 78 -5.30 5.94 -4.53
N PHE A 79 -5.34 4.73 -4.01
CA PHE A 79 -5.84 4.41 -2.68
C PHE A 79 -4.66 3.94 -1.83
N SER A 80 -4.42 4.60 -0.70
CA SER A 80 -3.32 4.22 0.20
C SER A 80 -3.87 3.90 1.57
N PHE A 81 -3.75 2.63 1.98
CA PHE A 81 -4.03 2.19 3.34
C PHE A 81 -2.76 2.37 4.17
N VAL A 82 -2.77 3.28 5.14
CA VAL A 82 -1.62 3.53 6.01
C VAL A 82 -1.87 2.94 7.39
N ALA A 83 -1.03 1.99 7.81
CA ALA A 83 -1.15 1.40 9.13
C ALA A 83 -0.92 2.44 10.22
N ARG A 84 -1.80 2.50 11.23
CA ARG A 84 -1.62 3.40 12.38
C ARG A 84 -0.49 2.99 13.30
N THR A 85 -0.05 1.75 13.21
CA THR A 85 1.07 1.19 13.95
C THR A 85 1.92 0.42 12.97
N GLU A 86 3.24 0.65 13.03
CA GLU A 86 4.21 0.01 12.16
C GLU A 86 4.08 -1.53 12.18
N GLN A 87 3.99 -2.12 11.00
CA GLN A 87 3.84 -3.56 10.79
C GLN A 87 5.14 -4.18 10.25
N THR A 88 6.11 -4.44 11.13
CA THR A 88 7.39 -5.07 10.76
C THR A 88 7.30 -6.57 10.46
N SER A 89 6.17 -7.19 10.83
CA SER A 89 5.82 -8.58 10.50
C SER A 89 4.35 -8.64 10.11
N PHE A 90 4.07 -8.74 8.82
CA PHE A 90 2.73 -8.73 8.26
C PHE A 90 2.39 -10.07 7.60
N ASN A 91 1.19 -10.58 7.87
CA ASN A 91 0.64 -11.78 7.27
C ASN A 91 -0.86 -11.56 7.06
N ALA A 92 -1.30 -11.60 5.81
CA ALA A 92 -2.67 -11.25 5.44
C ALA A 92 -3.03 -11.82 4.06
N ASP A 93 -4.30 -11.69 3.68
CA ASP A 93 -4.71 -11.75 2.28
C ASP A 93 -4.89 -10.33 1.73
N LEU A 94 -4.14 -9.99 0.67
CA LEU A 94 -4.23 -8.66 0.05
C LEU A 94 -5.59 -8.42 -0.63
N LEU A 95 -6.36 -9.46 -0.97
CA LEU A 95 -7.69 -9.33 -1.56
C LEU A 95 -8.68 -8.65 -0.61
N ASP A 96 -8.50 -8.76 0.70
CA ASP A 96 -9.39 -8.11 1.70
C ASP A 96 -9.42 -6.58 1.50
N PHE A 97 -8.30 -5.99 1.06
CA PHE A 97 -8.22 -4.57 0.75
C PHE A 97 -8.99 -4.22 -0.54
N PHE A 98 -8.91 -5.06 -1.57
CA PHE A 98 -9.69 -4.89 -2.80
C PHE A 98 -11.18 -5.02 -2.54
N GLU A 99 -11.60 -6.02 -1.75
CA GLU A 99 -12.99 -6.19 -1.34
C GLU A 99 -13.52 -4.93 -0.66
N TYR A 100 -12.76 -4.35 0.27
CA TYR A 100 -13.13 -3.09 0.89
C TYR A 100 -13.31 -1.95 -0.13
N LEU A 101 -12.35 -1.78 -1.06
CA LEU A 101 -12.43 -0.73 -2.07
C LEU A 101 -13.64 -0.91 -3.01
N ILE A 102 -13.94 -2.16 -3.37
CA ILE A 102 -15.09 -2.50 -4.23
C ILE A 102 -16.40 -2.16 -3.52
N HIS A 103 -16.55 -2.56 -2.26
CA HIS A 103 -17.78 -2.39 -1.51
C HIS A 103 -18.03 -0.95 -1.04
N TYR A 104 -16.97 -0.24 -0.64
CA TYR A 104 -17.12 1.04 0.08
C TYR A 104 -16.54 2.25 -0.64
N GLN A 105 -15.67 2.06 -1.64
CA GLN A 105 -15.00 3.17 -2.33
C GLN A 105 -15.33 3.28 -3.83
N GLY A 106 -16.20 2.39 -4.32
CA GLY A 106 -16.69 2.40 -5.69
C GLY A 106 -15.65 1.95 -6.72
N MET A 107 -14.63 1.20 -6.30
CA MET A 107 -13.73 0.54 -7.25
C MET A 107 -14.50 -0.55 -8.01
N PRO A 108 -14.46 -0.60 -9.35
CA PRO A 108 -15.10 -1.66 -10.10
C PRO A 108 -14.52 -3.03 -9.72
N ALA A 109 -15.37 -4.05 -9.56
CA ALA A 109 -14.90 -5.41 -9.28
C ALA A 109 -14.16 -6.04 -10.48
N ALA A 110 -14.54 -5.66 -11.70
CA ALA A 110 -13.86 -6.10 -12.92
C ALA A 110 -12.64 -5.21 -13.18
N GLN A 111 -11.47 -5.66 -12.75
CA GLN A 111 -10.17 -5.02 -12.97
C GLN A 111 -9.13 -6.09 -13.34
N TYR A 112 -8.11 -5.69 -14.10
CA TYR A 112 -6.96 -6.52 -14.42
C TYR A 112 -5.76 -6.01 -13.64
N MET A 113 -5.04 -6.90 -12.95
CA MET A 113 -3.80 -6.52 -12.26
C MET A 113 -2.69 -6.33 -13.30
N SER A 114 -2.19 -5.10 -13.39
CA SER A 114 -1.09 -4.74 -14.30
C SER A 114 0.28 -5.04 -13.67
N GLY A 115 0.38 -4.99 -12.34
CA GLY A 115 1.60 -5.30 -11.61
C GLY A 115 1.40 -5.25 -10.10
N ILE A 116 2.27 -5.96 -9.38
CA ILE A 116 2.33 -5.95 -7.91
C ILE A 116 3.79 -5.94 -7.46
N ALA A 117 4.10 -5.07 -6.52
CA ALA A 117 5.41 -4.93 -5.90
C ALA A 117 5.28 -4.79 -4.37
N ALA A 118 6.39 -5.00 -3.68
CA ALA A 118 6.56 -4.70 -2.27
C ALA A 118 7.95 -4.09 -2.06
N GLY A 119 8.03 -2.94 -1.39
CA GLY A 119 9.27 -2.20 -1.28
C GLY A 119 9.18 -0.99 -0.36
N THR A 120 10.00 0.02 -0.64
CA THR A 120 10.06 1.26 0.13
C THR A 120 10.24 2.44 -0.80
N GLU A 121 9.53 3.53 -0.56
CA GLU A 121 9.76 4.81 -1.23
C GLU A 121 10.50 5.77 -0.27
N PRO A 122 11.82 5.96 -0.42
CA PRO A 122 12.57 6.89 0.41
C PRO A 122 12.44 8.34 -0.09
N PHE A 123 12.12 9.25 0.83
CA PHE A 123 12.11 10.71 0.58
C PHE A 123 13.40 11.36 1.06
N SER A 124 13.87 11.01 2.27
CA SER A 124 15.13 11.49 2.83
C SER A 124 15.66 10.57 3.94
N GLY A 125 16.94 10.70 4.27
CA GLY A 125 17.60 9.94 5.34
C GLY A 125 19.08 9.73 5.05
N SER A 126 19.80 9.14 6.00
CA SER A 126 21.22 8.79 5.84
C SER A 126 21.54 7.41 6.41
N ASN A 127 22.47 6.71 5.73
CA ASN A 127 22.87 5.33 6.05
C ASN A 127 21.67 4.39 6.23
N ALA A 128 20.66 4.58 5.38
CA ALA A 128 19.38 3.90 5.48
C ALA A 128 19.47 2.50 4.85
N GLN A 129 18.97 1.49 5.54
CA GLN A 129 18.91 0.11 5.05
C GLN A 129 17.59 -0.54 5.43
N LEU A 130 16.76 -0.83 4.44
CA LEU A 130 15.66 -1.78 4.57
C LEU A 130 16.22 -3.19 4.42
N THR A 131 15.88 -4.08 5.37
CA THR A 131 16.20 -5.51 5.30
C THR A 131 14.90 -6.29 5.30
N THR A 132 14.63 -7.04 4.23
CA THR A 132 13.54 -8.00 4.14
C THR A 132 14.08 -9.38 4.49
N SER A 133 13.66 -9.94 5.62
CA SER A 133 14.09 -11.28 6.06
C SER A 133 13.20 -12.39 5.52
N GLU A 134 11.95 -12.07 5.20
CA GLU A 134 11.00 -12.98 4.58
C GLU A 134 10.03 -12.18 3.71
N TYR A 135 9.83 -12.60 2.46
CA TYR A 135 8.75 -12.09 1.61
C TYR A 135 8.16 -13.23 0.79
N VAL A 136 6.85 -13.42 0.93
CA VAL A 136 6.05 -14.40 0.18
C VAL A 136 4.80 -13.71 -0.31
N LEU A 137 4.46 -13.92 -1.58
CA LEU A 137 3.20 -13.50 -2.17
C LEU A 137 2.76 -14.60 -3.13
N SER A 138 1.49 -14.98 -3.08
CA SER A 138 0.91 -15.95 -4.00
C SER A 138 -0.37 -15.40 -4.65
N ILE A 139 -0.44 -15.60 -5.97
CA ILE A 139 -1.61 -15.31 -6.81
C ILE A 139 -2.12 -16.66 -7.31
N HIS A 140 -3.42 -16.91 -7.15
CA HIS A 140 -4.08 -18.16 -7.52
C HIS A 140 -5.27 -17.87 -8.42
#